data_AF-A0A959CRN0-F1
#
_entry.id   AF-A0A959CRN0-F1
#
_cell.length_a   1.000
_cell.length_b   1.000
_cell.length_c   1.000
_cell.angle_alpha   90.00
_cell.angle_beta   90.00
_cell.angle_gamma   90.00
#
_symmetry.space_group_name_H-M   'P 1'
#
loop_
_entity.id
_entity.type
_entity.pdbx_description
1 polymer ?
#
loop_
_entity_poly.entity_id
_entity_poly.type
_entity_poly.pdbx_seq_one_letter_code
_entity_poly.pdbx_strand_id
1 'polypeptide(L)'
;FEKVSPALGPVKATVTQIEAGSQHNVVPDACRYVIDVRTQECYTNREVFEILQENTVADLTARSFRLSPSGIPLDHPLVKAGVSLGMETYGSPTLSDQALCSFPT
;
A
#
# COMPACT_ATOMS: atom_id res chain seq x y z
N PHE A 1 -11.79 -0.72 -1.38
CA PHE A 1 -10.90 -0.75 -2.57
C PHE A 1 -11.55 -1.64 -3.60
N GLU A 2 -11.81 -1.13 -4.80
CA GLU A 2 -12.52 -1.89 -5.85
C GLU A 2 -11.58 -2.57 -6.84
N LYS A 3 -10.43 -1.95 -7.16
CA LYS A 3 -9.43 -2.54 -8.04
C LYS A 3 -8.67 -3.64 -7.31
N VAL A 4 -8.42 -4.74 -7.99
CA VAL A 4 -7.66 -5.90 -7.48
C VAL A 4 -6.50 -6.16 -8.43
N SER A 5 -5.28 -6.21 -7.90
CA SER A 5 -4.10 -6.57 -8.67
C SER A 5 -4.16 -8.04 -9.06
N PRO A 6 -3.94 -8.40 -10.34
CA PRO A 6 -3.79 -9.79 -10.75
C PRO A 6 -2.60 -10.50 -10.09
N ALA A 7 -1.55 -9.75 -9.73
CA ALA A 7 -0.31 -10.29 -9.19
C ALA A 7 -0.23 -10.25 -7.66
N LEU A 8 -0.76 -9.19 -7.04
CA LEU A 8 -0.62 -8.90 -5.60
C LEU A 8 -1.96 -8.92 -4.85
N GLY A 9 -3.09 -9.10 -5.54
CA GLY A 9 -4.42 -9.12 -4.94
C GLY A 9 -4.93 -7.73 -4.50
N PRO A 10 -5.86 -7.67 -3.54
CA PRO A 10 -6.49 -6.42 -3.10
C PRO A 10 -5.61 -5.63 -2.11
N VAL A 11 -5.81 -4.32 -2.03
CA VAL A 11 -5.14 -3.44 -1.05
C VAL A 11 -5.37 -3.97 0.36
N LYS A 12 -4.29 -4.09 1.13
CA LYS A 12 -4.35 -4.52 2.53
C LYS A 12 -4.13 -3.32 3.44
N ALA A 13 -5.12 -3.01 4.27
CA ALA A 13 -5.03 -2.02 5.33
C ALA A 13 -5.28 -2.72 6.68
N THR A 14 -4.34 -2.63 7.61
CA THR A 14 -4.43 -3.31 8.92
C THR A 14 -4.17 -2.30 10.03
N VAL A 15 -5.08 -2.19 10.99
CA VAL A 15 -4.80 -1.44 12.23
C VAL A 15 -3.84 -2.27 13.07
N THR A 16 -2.64 -1.74 13.32
CA THR A 16 -1.57 -2.46 14.01
C THR A 16 -1.28 -1.91 15.40
N GLN A 17 -1.74 -0.70 15.70
CA GLN A 17 -1.59 -0.06 17.02
C GLN A 17 -2.85 0.74 17.33
N ILE A 18 -3.19 0.79 18.62
CA ILE A 18 -4.29 1.61 19.16
C ILE A 18 -3.93 2.05 20.58
N GLU A 19 -4.23 3.30 20.91
CA GLU A 19 -3.97 3.91 22.22
C GLU A 19 -5.08 4.91 22.56
N ALA A 20 -5.62 4.83 23.78
CA ALA A 20 -6.60 5.77 24.29
C ALA A 20 -6.59 5.78 25.83
N GLY A 21 -6.84 6.96 26.41
CA GLY A 21 -6.99 7.12 27.85
C GLY A 21 -5.68 7.09 28.64
N SER A 22 -5.75 7.51 29.90
CA SER A 22 -4.60 7.58 30.80
C SER A 22 -4.85 6.97 32.17
N GLN A 23 -6.10 6.96 32.65
CA GLN A 23 -6.50 6.41 33.94
C GLN A 23 -7.78 5.59 33.79
N HIS A 24 -7.93 4.56 34.62
CA HIS A 24 -9.07 3.63 34.54
C HIS A 24 -10.43 4.24 34.91
N ASN A 25 -10.44 5.43 35.51
CA ASN A 25 -11.63 6.13 35.99
C ASN A 25 -11.90 7.45 35.26
N VAL A 26 -11.17 7.73 34.18
CA VAL A 26 -11.36 8.94 33.36
C VAL A 26 -11.77 8.51 31.96
N VAL A 27 -12.87 9.08 31.46
CA VAL A 27 -13.30 8.86 30.06
C VAL A 27 -12.25 9.48 29.14
N PRO A 28 -11.70 8.73 28.17
CA PRO A 28 -10.71 9.27 27.23
C PRO A 28 -11.30 10.39 26.37
N ASP A 29 -10.52 11.45 26.18
CA ASP A 29 -10.82 12.56 25.27
C ASP A 29 -10.35 12.30 23.83
N ALA A 30 -9.37 11.41 23.65
CA ALA A 30 -8.83 11.03 22.35
C ALA A 30 -8.50 9.53 22.25
N CYS A 31 -8.56 9.02 21.01
CA CYS A 31 -8.10 7.68 20.63
C CYS A 31 -7.23 7.81 19.37
N ARG A 32 -6.05 7.20 19.38
CA ARG A 32 -5.08 7.20 18.28
C ARG A 32 -4.87 5.78 17.80
N TYR A 33 -4.71 5.61 16.50
CA TYR A 33 -4.42 4.31 15.91
C TYR A 33 -3.49 4.45 14.71
N VAL A 34 -2.80 3.36 14.37
CA VAL A 34 -1.90 3.29 13.21
C VAL A 34 -2.42 2.24 12.24
N ILE A 35 -2.66 2.66 10.99
CA ILE A 35 -3.00 1.77 9.88
C ILE A 35 -1.72 1.48 9.10
N ASP A 36 -1.30 0.22 9.06
CA ASP A 36 -0.31 -0.27 8.09
C ASP A 36 -1.03 -0.53 6.77
N VAL A 37 -0.58 0.14 5.71
CA VAL A 37 -1.21 0.08 4.38
C VAL A 37 -0.20 -0.46 3.38
N ARG A 38 -0.55 -1.55 2.71
CA ARG A 38 0.20 -2.13 1.60
C ARG A 38 -0.60 -1.93 0.31
N THR A 39 -0.13 -1.00 -0.51
CA THR A 39 -0.70 -0.64 -1.81
C THR A 39 -0.17 -1.56 -2.91
N GLN A 40 -0.94 -1.70 -3.99
CA GLN A 40 -0.54 -2.42 -5.21
C GLN A 40 -0.50 -1.46 -6.40
N GLU A 41 0.01 -1.93 -7.53
CA GLU A 41 0.21 -1.16 -8.76
C GLU A 41 -1.08 -0.54 -9.35
N CYS A 42 -2.26 -1.00 -8.92
CA CYS A 42 -3.55 -0.44 -9.33
C CYS A 42 -3.88 0.92 -8.68
N TYR A 43 -3.14 1.32 -7.63
CA TYR A 43 -3.40 2.52 -6.85
C TYR A 43 -2.12 3.26 -6.49
N THR A 44 -2.22 4.58 -6.43
CA THR A 44 -1.25 5.43 -5.75
C THR A 44 -1.49 5.44 -4.25
N ASN A 45 -0.45 5.74 -3.47
CA ASN A 45 -0.58 5.92 -2.03
C ASN A 45 -1.56 7.05 -1.65
N ARG A 46 -1.69 8.07 -2.51
CA ARG A 46 -2.60 9.20 -2.31
C ARG A 46 -4.05 8.78 -2.52
N GLU A 47 -4.37 8.04 -3.58
CA GLU A 47 -5.72 7.50 -3.80
C GLU A 47 -6.16 6.62 -2.63
N VAL A 48 -5.28 5.75 -2.14
CA VAL A 48 -5.61 4.88 -0.98
C VAL A 48 -5.83 5.70 0.28
N PHE A 49 -5.04 6.76 0.50
CA PHE A 49 -5.24 7.67 1.62
C PHE A 49 -6.57 8.41 1.54
N GLU A 50 -6.94 8.93 0.37
CA GLU A 50 -8.20 9.64 0.16
C GLU A 50 -9.40 8.72 0.41
N ILE A 51 -9.36 7.49 -0.13
CA ILE A 51 -10.38 6.47 0.15
C ILE A 51 -10.49 6.20 1.66
N LEU A 52 -9.37 6.06 2.37
CA LEU A 52 -9.39 5.82 3.82
C LEU A 52 -10.00 7.01 4.56
N GLN A 53 -9.57 8.24 4.24
CA GLN A 53 -10.05 9.46 4.89
C GLN A 53 -11.55 9.67 4.67
N GLU A 54 -12.07 9.43 3.46
CA GLU A 54 -13.50 9.53 3.15
C GLU A 54 -14.35 8.52 3.94
N ASN A 55 -13.76 7.38 4.29
CA ASN A 55 -14.43 6.31 5.03
C ASN A 55 -14.15 6.32 6.54
N THR A 56 -13.44 7.34 7.04
CA THR A 56 -13.13 7.48 8.46
C THR A 56 -13.48 8.86 8.98
N VAL A 57 -14.07 8.91 10.18
CA VAL A 57 -14.38 10.18 10.88
C VAL A 57 -13.12 10.83 11.46
N ALA A 58 -12.09 10.03 11.78
CA ALA A 58 -10.84 10.54 12.32
C ALA A 58 -10.06 11.34 11.27
N ASP A 59 -9.26 12.29 11.74
CA ASP A 59 -8.28 13.01 10.92
C ASP A 59 -7.04 12.13 10.70
N LEU A 60 -6.84 11.65 9.47
CA LEU A 60 -5.72 10.79 9.12
C LEU A 60 -4.53 11.63 8.66
N THR A 61 -3.34 11.32 9.17
CA THR A 61 -2.09 11.92 8.69
C THR A 61 -1.16 10.83 8.16
N ALA A 62 -0.89 10.85 6.85
CA ALA A 62 0.10 9.96 6.25
C ALA A 62 1.53 10.37 6.67
N ARG A 63 2.36 9.38 7.03
CA ARG A 63 3.78 9.64 7.33
C ARG A 63 4.57 10.07 6.10
N SER A 64 4.24 9.50 4.94
CA SER A 64 4.78 9.87 3.63
C SER A 64 3.96 9.22 2.51
N PHE A 65 4.10 9.72 1.29
CA PHE A 65 3.54 9.10 0.08
C PHE A 65 4.60 8.55 -0.89
N ARG A 66 5.88 8.69 -0.56
CA ARG A 66 7.00 8.49 -1.51
C ARG A 66 7.31 7.04 -1.89
N LEU A 67 6.88 6.07 -1.07
CA LEU A 67 7.18 4.65 -1.26
C LEU A 67 6.06 4.02 -2.07
N SER A 68 6.12 4.17 -3.39
CA SER A 68 5.07 3.75 -4.30
C SER A 68 5.23 2.29 -4.73
N PRO A 69 4.13 1.60 -5.10
CA PRO A 69 4.22 0.32 -5.77
C PRO A 69 4.90 0.49 -7.14
N SER A 70 5.64 -0.54 -7.56
CA SER A 70 6.32 -0.61 -8.86
C SER A 70 5.71 -1.72 -9.73
N GLY A 71 6.07 -1.72 -11.02
CA GLY A 71 5.63 -2.73 -11.97
C GLY A 71 6.15 -2.46 -13.38
N ILE A 72 6.49 -3.54 -14.07
CA ILE A 72 6.91 -3.53 -15.46
C ILE A 72 5.84 -4.23 -16.33
N PRO A 73 5.42 -3.65 -17.46
CA PRO A 73 4.43 -4.26 -18.34
C PRO A 73 4.88 -5.65 -18.84
N LEU A 74 3.93 -6.59 -18.93
CA LEU A 74 4.23 -7.96 -19.41
C LEU A 74 4.69 -7.98 -20.88
N ASP A 75 4.33 -6.96 -21.66
CA ASP A 75 4.75 -6.80 -23.05
C ASP A 75 6.12 -6.13 -23.21
N HIS A 76 6.77 -5.73 -22.12
CA HIS A 76 8.09 -5.12 -22.13
C HIS A 76 9.17 -6.09 -22.67
N PRO A 77 10.12 -5.64 -23.51
CA PRO A 77 11.14 -6.51 -24.10
C PRO A 77 11.94 -7.35 -23.10
N LEU A 78 12.27 -6.77 -21.93
CA LEU A 78 12.97 -7.47 -20.85
C LEU A 78 12.15 -8.64 -20.29
N VAL A 79 10.84 -8.44 -20.07
CA VAL A 79 9.95 -9.47 -19.54
C VAL A 79 9.79 -10.58 -20.56
N LYS A 80 9.53 -10.23 -21.84
CA LYS A 80 9.45 -11.19 -22.94
C LYS A 80 10.72 -12.03 -23.10
N ALA A 81 11.90 -11.41 -22.97
CA ALA A 81 13.17 -12.13 -23.02
C ALA A 81 13.29 -13.14 -21.88
N GLY A 82 12.98 -12.76 -20.63
CA GLY A 82 12.97 -13.68 -19.49
C GLY A 82 12.00 -14.85 -19.68
N VAL A 83 10.78 -14.58 -20.13
CA VAL A 83 9.78 -15.62 -20.43
C VAL A 83 10.26 -16.56 -21.54
N SER A 84 10.92 -16.03 -22.59
CA SER A 84 11.48 -16.86 -23.67
C SER A 84 12.60 -17.80 -23.20
N LEU A 85 13.24 -17.49 -22.07
CA LEU A 85 14.22 -18.35 -21.39
C LEU A 85 13.59 -19.34 -20.40
N GLY A 86 12.26 -19.39 -20.32
CA GLY A 86 11.52 -20.27 -19.40
C GLY A 86 11.33 -19.74 -17.99
N MET A 87 11.53 -18.43 -17.76
CA MET A 87 11.27 -17.81 -16.45
C MET A 87 9.78 -17.51 -16.24
N GLU A 88 9.34 -17.60 -14.98
CA GLU A 88 7.98 -17.22 -14.56
C GLU A 88 7.98 -15.81 -13.93
N THR A 89 6.87 -15.10 -14.06
CA THR A 89 6.65 -13.76 -13.46
C THR A 89 5.79 -13.86 -12.22
N TYR A 90 6.06 -13.06 -11.19
CA TYR A 90 5.24 -12.96 -9.98
C TYR A 90 5.28 -11.55 -9.38
N GLY A 91 4.31 -11.22 -8.52
CA GLY A 91 4.30 -9.98 -7.74
C GLY A 91 5.01 -10.15 -6.39
N SER A 92 5.98 -9.29 -6.09
CA SER A 92 6.66 -9.29 -4.78
C SER A 92 5.85 -8.51 -3.73
N PRO A 93 5.53 -9.09 -2.57
CA PRO A 93 4.90 -8.38 -1.45
C PRO A 93 5.89 -7.58 -0.58
N THR A 94 7.18 -7.61 -0.94
CA THR A 94 8.28 -7.03 -0.16
C THR A 94 8.78 -5.76 -0.83
N LEU A 95 8.86 -4.67 -0.06
CA LEU A 95 9.36 -3.37 -0.52
C LEU A 95 10.84 -3.45 -0.89
N SER A 96 11.24 -2.74 -1.94
CA SER A 96 12.63 -2.57 -2.37
C SER A 96 12.89 -1.12 -2.81
N ASP A 97 14.11 -0.82 -3.25
CA ASP A 97 14.46 0.50 -3.80
C ASP A 97 13.64 0.87 -5.06
N GLN A 98 13.00 -0.10 -5.73
CA GLN A 98 12.06 0.18 -6.82
C GLN A 98 10.95 1.15 -6.41
N ALA A 99 10.59 1.20 -5.12
CA ALA A 99 9.57 2.12 -4.61
C ALA A 99 9.93 3.62 -4.76
N LEU A 100 11.21 3.91 -5.04
CA LEU A 100 11.73 5.24 -5.29
C LEU A 100 11.97 5.51 -6.78
N CYS A 101 11.76 4.52 -7.66
CA CYS A 101 11.91 4.66 -9.10
C CYS A 101 10.63 5.25 -9.71
N SER A 102 10.77 6.34 -10.46
CA SER A 102 9.67 6.99 -11.20
C SER A 102 9.51 6.47 -12.63
N PHE A 103 10.15 5.35 -12.97
CA PHE A 103 10.14 4.71 -14.27
C PHE A 103 9.73 3.23 -14.14
N PRO A 104 9.29 2.57 -15.24
CA PRO A 104 8.89 1.16 -15.18
C PRO A 104 10.02 0.28 -14.64
N THR A 105 9.73 -0.50 -13.59
CA THR A 105 10.66 -1.38 -12.88
C THR A 105 9.97 -2.61 -12.34
#